data_AF-A0A4Z0NLV5-F1
#
_entry.id   AF-A0A4Z0NLV5-F1
#
_cell.length_a   1.000
_cell.length_b   1.000
_cell.length_c   1.000
_cell.angle_alpha   90.00
_cell.angle_beta   90.00
_cell.angle_gamma   90.00
#
_symmetry.space_group_name_H-M   'P 1'
#
loop_
_entity.id
_entity.type
_entity.pdbx_description
1 polymer ?
#
loop_
_entity_poly.entity_id
_entity_poly.type
_entity_poly.pdbx_seq_one_letter_code
_entity_poly.pdbx_strand_id
1 'polypeptide(L)'
;MRRDLVGAGLVLALLACPAGAQRAKAPAAPAKPAPPEPVVTCGALSNLRLLMAETGGDPAAVKARLADPKADHLGCTRIGRDRVEGNAERVVVGGTAYDCLKVKETSLCRWALSGVPAEAP
;
A
#
# COMPACT_ATOMS: atom_id res chain seq x y z
N MET A 1 54.69 -52.72 11.53
CA MET A 1 56.09 -52.25 11.39
C MET A 1 56.06 -50.73 11.27
N ARG A 2 56.73 -50.05 12.22
CA ARG A 2 57.31 -48.69 12.18
C ARG A 2 56.32 -47.50 12.06
N ARG A 3 56.41 -46.40 12.80
CA ARG A 3 57.24 -45.90 13.92
C ARG A 3 56.60 -44.56 14.38
N ASP A 4 56.57 -44.31 15.68
CA ASP A 4 56.22 -43.05 16.36
C ASP A 4 57.09 -41.85 15.96
N LEU A 5 56.58 -40.62 16.17
CA LEU A 5 57.29 -39.40 16.67
C LEU A 5 56.28 -38.22 16.67
N VAL A 6 55.69 -37.82 17.81
CA VAL A 6 56.19 -36.81 18.78
C VAL A 6 56.54 -35.46 18.15
N GLY A 7 55.78 -34.41 18.50
CA GLY A 7 56.09 -33.03 18.16
C GLY A 7 55.26 -32.05 18.99
N ALA A 8 55.76 -31.74 20.18
CA ALA A 8 55.21 -30.77 21.12
C ALA A 8 55.22 -29.33 20.56
N GLY A 9 54.20 -28.55 20.92
CA GLY A 9 54.12 -27.13 20.56
C GLY A 9 53.02 -26.41 21.32
N LEU A 10 53.15 -26.34 22.65
CA LEU A 10 52.33 -25.50 23.51
C LEU A 10 52.86 -24.06 23.43
N VAL A 11 52.10 -23.12 22.89
CA VAL A 11 52.31 -21.68 23.14
C VAL A 11 50.97 -21.04 23.49
N LEU A 12 50.80 -20.79 24.79
CA LEU A 12 49.81 -19.87 25.34
C LEU A 12 50.11 -18.45 24.84
N ALA A 13 49.15 -17.80 24.21
CA ALA A 13 49.11 -16.35 24.06
C ALA A 13 47.81 -15.83 24.68
N LEU A 14 47.91 -15.42 25.95
CA LEU A 14 47.00 -14.47 26.57
C LEU A 14 47.20 -13.10 25.89
N LEU A 15 46.11 -12.38 25.57
CA LEU A 15 45.89 -10.96 25.93
C LEU A 15 44.71 -10.33 25.17
N ALA A 16 43.91 -9.59 25.95
CA ALA A 16 43.10 -8.41 25.62
C ALA A 16 41.71 -8.57 24.96
N CYS A 17 40.70 -8.57 25.84
CA CYS A 17 39.35 -8.06 25.55
C CYS A 17 39.40 -6.62 25.01
N PRO A 18 38.61 -6.28 23.98
CA PRO A 18 37.87 -5.04 23.99
C PRO A 18 36.47 -5.34 24.54
N ALA A 19 36.17 -4.79 25.71
CA ALA A 19 34.80 -4.65 26.18
C ALA A 19 34.03 -3.81 25.15
N GLY A 20 33.38 -4.47 24.19
CA GLY A 20 32.44 -3.83 23.28
C GLY A 20 31.26 -3.33 24.08
N ALA A 21 31.27 -2.04 24.43
CA ALA A 21 30.16 -1.35 25.04
C ALA A 21 28.89 -1.62 24.22
N GLN A 22 28.00 -2.46 24.74
CA GLN A 22 26.63 -2.60 24.24
C GLN A 22 25.95 -1.24 24.40
N ARG A 23 25.99 -0.41 23.35
CA ARG A 23 25.09 0.73 23.24
C ARG A 23 23.68 0.17 23.23
N ALA A 24 23.00 0.27 24.38
CA ALA A 24 21.57 0.04 24.47
C ALA A 24 20.90 0.89 23.38
N LYS A 25 20.28 0.23 22.39
CA LYS A 25 19.42 0.91 21.42
C LYS A 25 18.30 1.55 22.22
N ALA A 26 18.26 2.88 22.21
CA ALA A 26 17.12 3.62 22.74
C ALA A 26 15.83 3.07 22.06
N PRO A 27 14.73 2.88 22.83
CA PRO A 27 13.47 2.45 22.26
C PRO A 27 13.05 3.39 21.13
N ALA A 28 12.73 2.82 19.96
CA ALA A 28 12.22 3.61 18.84
C ALA A 28 10.93 4.31 19.27
N ALA A 29 10.85 5.63 19.03
CA ALA A 29 9.65 6.39 19.28
C ALA A 29 8.46 5.81 18.48
N PRO A 30 7.21 5.88 19.00
CA PRO A 30 6.05 5.37 18.31
C PRO A 30 5.91 5.98 16.91
N ALA A 31 5.75 5.13 15.89
CA ALA A 31 5.51 5.59 14.54
C ALA A 31 4.18 6.36 14.48
N LYS A 32 4.20 7.57 13.89
CA LYS A 32 2.97 8.32 13.62
C LYS A 32 2.07 7.53 12.66
N PRO A 33 0.74 7.57 12.84
CA PRO A 33 -0.19 6.93 11.91
C PRO A 33 0.03 7.42 10.47
N ALA A 34 0.02 6.49 9.51
CA ALA A 34 0.09 6.84 8.10
C ALA A 34 -1.11 7.69 7.69
N PRO A 35 -0.94 8.64 6.75
CA PRO A 35 -2.07 9.41 6.24
C PRO A 35 -3.07 8.48 5.51
N PRO A 36 -4.37 8.83 5.50
CA PRO A 36 -5.37 8.05 4.77
C PRO A 36 -5.04 7.95 3.28
N GLU A 37 -5.21 6.76 2.71
CA GLU A 37 -5.01 6.56 1.28
C GLU A 37 -6.03 7.36 0.45
N PRO A 38 -5.59 8.03 -0.63
CA PRO A 38 -6.46 8.67 -1.62
C PRO A 38 -7.50 7.72 -2.20
N VAL A 39 -8.65 8.26 -2.59
CA VAL A 39 -9.74 7.52 -3.23
C VAL A 39 -9.61 7.64 -4.74
N VAL A 40 -9.74 6.52 -5.43
CA VAL A 40 -9.85 6.49 -6.90
C VAL A 40 -11.26 6.86 -7.28
N THR A 41 -11.42 7.87 -8.14
CA THR A 41 -12.72 8.32 -8.62
C THR A 41 -12.74 8.54 -10.12
N CYS A 42 -13.84 8.16 -10.77
CA CYS A 42 -14.06 8.33 -12.20
C CYS A 42 -15.30 9.18 -12.47
N GLY A 43 -15.32 9.88 -13.61
CA GLY A 43 -16.49 10.70 -14.00
C GLY A 43 -17.71 9.86 -14.36
N ALA A 44 -17.49 8.65 -14.85
CA ALA A 44 -18.52 7.69 -15.20
C ALA A 44 -18.28 6.35 -14.49
N LEU A 45 -19.36 5.71 -14.05
CA LEU A 45 -19.30 4.39 -13.40
C LEU A 45 -18.74 3.31 -14.35
N SER A 46 -19.09 3.37 -15.64
CA SER A 46 -18.55 2.48 -16.67
C SER A 46 -17.02 2.51 -16.70
N ASN A 47 -16.43 3.70 -16.59
CA ASN A 47 -15.00 3.89 -16.66
C ASN A 47 -14.29 3.36 -15.42
N LEU A 48 -14.91 3.53 -14.24
CA LEU A 48 -14.43 2.89 -13.02
C LEU A 48 -14.43 1.37 -13.15
N ARG A 49 -15.52 0.79 -13.67
CA ARG A 49 -15.64 -0.66 -13.85
C ARG A 49 -14.62 -1.19 -14.86
N LEU A 50 -14.37 -0.46 -15.95
CA LEU A 50 -13.35 -0.81 -16.92
C LEU A 50 -11.95 -0.78 -16.29
N LEU A 51 -11.62 0.29 -15.55
CA LEU A 51 -10.36 0.37 -14.81
C LEU A 51 -10.19 -0.82 -13.85
N MET A 52 -11.21 -1.14 -13.06
CA MET A 52 -11.15 -2.28 -12.13
C MET A 52 -11.00 -3.61 -12.87
N ALA A 53 -11.63 -3.79 -14.03
CA ALA A 53 -11.48 -4.99 -14.84
C ALA A 53 -10.07 -5.12 -15.44
N GLU A 54 -9.52 -4.03 -15.99
CA GLU A 54 -8.17 -3.99 -16.56
C GLU A 54 -7.08 -4.30 -15.53
N THR A 55 -7.28 -3.85 -14.28
CA THR A 55 -6.28 -4.00 -13.22
C THR A 55 -6.58 -5.15 -12.27
N GLY A 56 -7.65 -5.93 -12.51
CA GLY A 56 -8.13 -6.96 -11.58
C GLY A 56 -8.46 -6.44 -10.18
N GLY A 57 -8.75 -5.14 -10.05
CA GLY A 57 -8.99 -4.48 -8.75
C GLY A 57 -7.76 -4.31 -7.85
N ASP A 58 -6.55 -4.67 -8.30
CA ASP A 58 -5.33 -4.53 -7.50
C ASP A 58 -4.98 -3.04 -7.28
N PRO A 59 -4.90 -2.54 -6.03
CA PRO A 59 -4.56 -1.16 -5.74
C PRO A 59 -3.22 -0.71 -6.33
N ALA A 60 -2.23 -1.60 -6.40
CA ALA A 60 -0.91 -1.26 -6.96
C ALA A 60 -0.98 -1.10 -8.48
N ALA A 61 -1.63 -2.03 -9.19
CA ALA A 61 -1.89 -1.93 -10.62
C ALA A 61 -2.74 -0.69 -10.98
N VAL A 62 -3.77 -0.37 -10.19
CA VAL A 62 -4.56 0.87 -10.37
C VAL A 62 -3.68 2.10 -10.24
N LYS A 63 -2.84 2.16 -9.19
CA LYS A 63 -1.91 3.29 -9.01
C LYS A 63 -0.93 3.40 -10.17
N ALA A 64 -0.37 2.29 -10.65
CA ALA A 64 0.54 2.28 -11.78
C ALA A 64 -0.15 2.77 -13.07
N ARG A 65 -1.36 2.28 -13.34
CA ARG A 65 -2.18 2.65 -14.50
C ARG A 65 -2.56 4.13 -14.53
N LEU A 66 -2.79 4.74 -13.36
CA LEU A 66 -3.09 6.17 -13.23
C LEU A 66 -1.84 7.05 -13.18
N ALA A 67 -0.65 6.48 -12.99
CA ALA A 67 0.61 7.22 -13.00
C ALA A 67 1.28 7.23 -14.40
N ASP A 68 0.85 6.37 -15.33
CA ASP A 68 1.40 6.30 -16.68
C ASP A 68 0.84 7.44 -17.57
N PRO A 69 1.64 8.43 -17.96
CA PRO A 69 1.17 9.57 -18.76
C PRO A 69 0.73 9.19 -20.19
N LYS A 70 1.04 7.97 -20.65
CA LYS A 70 0.62 7.49 -21.98
C LYS A 70 -0.69 6.73 -21.94
N ALA A 71 -1.19 6.39 -20.77
CA ALA A 71 -2.35 5.55 -20.63
C ALA A 71 -3.64 6.38 -20.68
N ASP A 72 -4.69 5.88 -21.35
CA ASP A 72 -6.00 6.53 -21.30
C ASP A 72 -6.59 6.36 -19.90
N HIS A 73 -6.57 7.41 -19.07
CA HIS A 73 -7.04 7.31 -17.69
C HIS A 73 -8.57 7.15 -17.57
N LEU A 74 -9.33 7.14 -18.66
CA LEU A 74 -10.79 6.98 -18.66
C LEU A 74 -11.50 8.06 -17.81
N GLY A 75 -10.87 9.22 -17.65
CA GLY A 75 -11.33 10.27 -16.74
C GLY A 75 -11.32 9.87 -15.26
N CYS A 76 -10.58 8.83 -14.90
CA CYS A 76 -10.32 8.40 -13.52
C CYS A 76 -9.10 9.13 -12.93
N THR A 77 -9.13 9.39 -11.63
CA THR A 77 -8.04 10.04 -10.89
C THR A 77 -8.04 9.65 -9.42
N ARG A 78 -6.95 9.93 -8.71
CA ARG A 78 -6.86 9.77 -7.24
C ARG A 78 -7.05 11.13 -6.58
N ILE A 79 -8.02 11.24 -5.68
CA ILE A 79 -8.27 12.46 -4.88
C ILE A 79 -8.07 12.19 -3.39
N GLY A 80 -7.66 13.22 -2.65
CA GLY A 80 -7.61 13.16 -1.20
C GLY A 80 -9.02 12.96 -0.60
N ARG A 81 -9.12 12.22 0.50
CA ARG A 81 -10.41 11.98 1.18
C ARG A 81 -11.04 13.25 1.73
N ASP A 82 -10.23 14.24 2.06
CA ASP A 82 -10.62 15.59 2.48
C ASP A 82 -11.41 16.37 1.41
N ARG A 83 -11.33 15.92 0.14
CA ARG A 83 -12.10 16.46 -0.98
C ARG A 83 -13.50 15.87 -1.10
N VAL A 84 -13.80 14.78 -0.39
CA VAL A 84 -15.10 14.11 -0.45
C VAL A 84 -16.02 14.71 0.61
N GLU A 85 -17.17 15.24 0.18
CA GLU A 85 -18.16 15.88 1.06
C GLU A 85 -19.24 14.90 1.53
N GLY A 86 -19.40 13.78 0.83
CA GLY A 86 -20.34 12.73 1.17
C GLY A 86 -20.72 11.87 -0.02
N ASN A 87 -21.74 11.04 0.18
CA ASN A 87 -22.34 10.20 -0.85
C ASN A 87 -23.59 10.90 -1.41
N ALA A 88 -23.73 10.93 -2.73
CA ALA A 88 -24.94 11.37 -3.42
C ALA A 88 -25.85 10.19 -3.79
N GLU A 89 -25.25 9.08 -4.20
CA GLU A 89 -25.95 7.86 -4.57
C GLU A 89 -25.06 6.63 -4.33
N ARG A 90 -25.70 5.49 -4.04
CA ARG A 90 -25.07 4.17 -4.03
C ARG A 90 -25.78 3.25 -5.01
N VAL A 91 -25.00 2.46 -5.74
CA VAL A 91 -25.52 1.41 -6.64
C VAL A 91 -24.75 0.11 -6.45
N VAL A 92 -25.42 -1.01 -6.69
CA VAL A 92 -24.80 -2.34 -6.73
C VAL A 92 -24.91 -2.90 -8.14
N VAL A 93 -23.78 -3.28 -8.73
CA VAL A 93 -23.72 -3.84 -10.09
C VAL A 93 -22.89 -5.12 -10.07
N GLY A 94 -23.50 -6.25 -10.43
CA GLY A 94 -22.81 -7.55 -10.42
C GLY A 94 -22.24 -7.90 -9.04
N GLY A 95 -22.96 -7.58 -7.97
CA GLY A 95 -22.53 -7.82 -6.58
C GLY A 95 -21.46 -6.86 -6.05
N THR A 96 -21.00 -5.90 -6.85
CA THR A 96 -20.04 -4.88 -6.39
C THR A 96 -20.79 -3.57 -6.09
N ALA A 97 -20.56 -3.01 -4.91
CA ALA A 97 -21.13 -1.72 -4.51
C ALA A 97 -20.23 -0.56 -4.96
N TYR A 98 -20.86 0.49 -5.47
CA TYR A 98 -20.23 1.72 -5.94
C TYR A 98 -20.95 2.92 -5.34
N ASP A 99 -20.16 3.94 -5.01
CA ASP A 99 -20.64 5.18 -4.43
C ASP A 99 -20.37 6.33 -5.41
N CYS A 100 -21.39 7.12 -5.71
CA CYS A 100 -21.31 8.40 -6.40
C CYS A 100 -21.05 9.47 -5.34
N LEU A 101 -19.80 9.95 -5.29
CA LEU A 101 -19.31 10.85 -4.26
C LEU A 101 -19.53 12.30 -4.65
N LYS A 102 -20.00 13.12 -3.69
CA LYS A 102 -19.94 14.58 -3.79
C LYS A 102 -18.50 14.99 -3.51
N VAL A 103 -17.88 15.70 -4.44
CA VAL A 103 -16.47 16.11 -4.35
C VAL A 103 -16.40 17.63 -4.45
N LYS A 104 -15.58 18.24 -3.60
CA LYS A 104 -15.30 19.68 -3.62
C LYS A 104 -14.90 20.13 -5.02
N GLU A 105 -15.40 21.29 -5.43
CA GLU A 105 -15.10 21.97 -6.70
C GLU A 105 -15.68 21.29 -7.96
N THR A 106 -16.52 20.25 -7.82
CA THR A 106 -17.30 19.68 -8.94
C THR A 106 -18.78 19.62 -8.60
N SER A 107 -19.63 20.04 -9.55
CA SER A 107 -21.09 19.87 -9.45
C SER A 107 -21.55 18.47 -9.87
N LEU A 108 -20.69 17.71 -10.56
CA LEU A 108 -20.93 16.33 -10.95
C LEU A 108 -20.34 15.40 -9.88
N CYS A 109 -21.08 14.36 -9.53
CA CYS A 109 -20.54 13.34 -8.64
C CYS A 109 -19.44 12.53 -9.32
N ARG A 110 -18.62 11.89 -8.49
CA ARG A 110 -17.48 11.08 -8.92
C ARG A 110 -17.64 9.67 -8.38
N TRP A 111 -17.63 8.68 -9.27
CA TRP A 111 -17.86 7.28 -8.90
C TRP A 111 -16.60 6.66 -8.29
N ALA A 112 -16.77 5.97 -7.18
CA ALA A 112 -15.73 5.21 -6.47
C ALA A 112 -16.24 3.82 -6.07
N LEU A 113 -15.32 2.91 -5.75
CA LEU A 113 -15.69 1.70 -5.03
C LEU A 113 -16.27 2.08 -3.67
N SER A 114 -17.39 1.47 -3.31
CA SER A 114 -18.03 1.71 -2.03
C SER A 114 -17.14 1.21 -0.89
N GLY A 115 -17.04 1.99 0.17
CA GLY A 115 -16.40 1.55 1.41
C GLY A 115 -17.26 0.60 2.25
N VAL A 116 -18.53 0.41 1.85
CA VAL A 116 -19.46 -0.52 2.44
C VAL A 116 -19.74 -1.65 1.44
N PRO A 117 -19.62 -2.92 1.83
CA PRO A 117 -19.94 -4.05 0.95
C PRO A 117 -21.38 -3.98 0.42
N ALA A 118 -21.62 -4.60 -0.73
CA ALA A 118 -22.98 -4.85 -1.17
C ALA A 118 -23.68 -5.77 -0.15
N GLU A 119 -24.91 -5.41 0.25
CA GLU A 119 -25.73 -6.32 1.05
C GLU A 119 -26.10 -7.54 0.19
N ALA A 120 -26.18 -8.71 0.83
CA ALA A 120 -26.65 -9.91 0.16
C ALA A 120 -28.14 -9.73 -0.19
N PRO A 121 -28.60 -10.21 -1.37
CA PRO A 121 -30.00 -10.19 -1.76
C PRO A 121 -30.91 -10.94 -0.79
#